data_AF-A0A1J4U9L7-F1
#
_entry.id   AF-A0A1J4U9L7-F1
#
_cell.length_a   1.000
_cell.length_b   1.000
_cell.length_c   1.000
_cell.angle_alpha   90.00
_cell.angle_beta   90.00
_cell.angle_gamma   90.00
#
_symmetry.space_group_name_H-M   'P 1'
#
loop_
_entity.id
_entity.type
_entity.pdbx_description
1 polymer ?
#
loop_
_entity_poly.entity_id
_entity_poly.type
_entity_poly.pdbx_seq_one_letter_code
_entity_poly.pdbx_strand_id
1 'polypeptide(L)'
;MNIRKLQFIGMFAVLLAGMAFADTSAITTGLSSLCTFINSVIPIIVMLMLVGAGAVYAGGQMMGAETRARANVWATSMLTGALIGIVIVAVAPGILGQMYGTGWGTPCGIS
;
A
#
# COMPACT_ATOMS: atom_id res chain seq x y z
N MET A 1 0.02 -48.26 22.62
CA MET A 1 0.55 -47.02 22.04
C MET A 1 -0.05 -45.84 22.80
N ASN A 2 0.78 -44.99 23.44
CA ASN A 2 0.30 -43.96 24.37
C ASN A 2 -0.58 -42.93 23.65
N ILE A 3 -1.79 -42.70 24.16
CA ILE A 3 -2.79 -41.82 23.53
C ILE A 3 -2.28 -40.37 23.37
N ARG A 4 -1.40 -39.93 24.27
CA ARG A 4 -0.70 -38.63 24.19
C ARG A 4 0.28 -38.57 23.00
N LYS A 5 0.93 -39.69 22.64
CA LYS A 5 1.80 -39.75 21.44
C LYS A 5 0.98 -39.72 20.15
N LEU A 6 -0.22 -40.30 20.15
CA LEU A 6 -1.15 -40.26 19.01
C LEU A 6 -1.64 -38.83 18.74
N GLN A 7 -1.96 -38.06 19.78
CA GLN A 7 -2.39 -36.66 19.65
C GLN A 7 -1.29 -35.76 19.07
N PHE A 8 -0.03 -35.93 19.51
CA PHE A 8 1.10 -35.18 18.97
C PHE A 8 1.38 -35.51 17.50
N ILE A 9 1.30 -36.78 17.11
CA ILE A 9 1.47 -37.19 15.70
C ILE A 9 0.33 -36.63 14.84
N GLY A 10 -0.90 -36.60 15.35
CA GLY A 10 -2.04 -36.00 14.66
C GLY A 10 -1.87 -34.50 14.40
N MET A 11 -1.47 -33.71 15.41
CA MET A 11 -1.22 -32.28 15.22
C MET A 11 -0.06 -32.01 14.25
N PHE A 12 1.01 -32.80 14.32
CA PHE A 12 2.15 -32.66 13.43
C PHE A 12 1.79 -32.98 11.97
N ALA A 13 0.95 -34.00 11.74
CA ALA A 13 0.46 -34.34 10.41
C ALA A 13 -0.43 -33.23 9.81
N VAL A 14 -1.27 -32.58 10.62
CA VAL A 14 -2.11 -31.44 10.17
C VAL A 14 -1.24 -30.23 9.79
N LEU A 15 -0.19 -29.93 10.55
CA LEU A 15 0.74 -28.85 10.22
C LEU A 15 1.51 -29.12 8.91
N LEU A 16 1.94 -30.37 8.70
CA LEU A 16 2.60 -30.79 7.45
C LEU A 16 1.66 -30.76 6.24
N ALA A 17 0.39 -31.16 6.42
CA ALA A 17 -0.62 -31.03 5.39
C ALA A 17 -0.85 -29.54 5.02
N GLY A 18 -0.92 -28.66 6.02
CA GLY A 18 -1.02 -27.21 5.79
C GLY A 18 0.13 -26.63 4.97
N MET A 19 1.36 -27.12 5.17
CA MET A 19 2.52 -26.72 4.34
C MET A 19 2.47 -27.30 2.92
N ALA A 20 1.93 -28.50 2.73
CA ALA A 20 1.85 -29.15 1.41
C ALA A 20 0.83 -28.46 0.47
N PHE A 21 -0.18 -27.80 1.03
CA PHE A 21 -1.19 -27.04 0.27
C PHE A 21 -0.98 -25.52 0.33
N ALA A 22 0.15 -25.05 0.87
CA ALA A 22 0.47 -23.63 0.90
C ALA A 22 0.81 -23.13 -0.51
N ASP A 23 -0.13 -22.46 -1.16
CA ASP A 23 0.07 -21.83 -2.46
C ASP A 23 0.64 -20.41 -2.31
N THR A 24 1.90 -20.24 -2.69
CA THR A 24 2.60 -18.95 -2.66
C THR A 24 2.36 -18.09 -3.90
N SER A 25 1.77 -18.64 -4.96
CA SER A 25 1.56 -17.94 -6.25
C SER A 25 0.48 -16.86 -6.19
N ALA A 26 -0.54 -17.06 -5.35
CA ALA A 26 -1.56 -16.05 -5.09
C ALA A 26 -0.98 -14.81 -4.39
N ILE A 27 0.00 -15.01 -3.50
CA ILE A 27 0.65 -13.94 -2.75
C ILE A 27 1.50 -13.08 -3.68
N THR A 28 2.28 -13.70 -4.57
CA THR A 28 3.12 -12.96 -5.52
C THR A 28 2.29 -12.16 -6.53
N THR A 29 1.17 -12.73 -6.98
CA THR A 29 0.26 -12.05 -7.91
C THR A 29 -0.45 -10.86 -7.26
N GLY A 30 -0.89 -11.03 -6.00
CA GLY A 30 -1.46 -9.94 -5.21
C GLY A 30 -0.45 -8.83 -4.96
N LEU A 31 0.80 -9.18 -4.67
CA LEU A 31 1.87 -8.21 -4.40
C LEU A 31 2.26 -7.43 -5.66
N SER A 32 2.35 -8.09 -6.82
CA SER A 32 2.59 -7.43 -8.11
C SER A 32 1.46 -6.48 -8.50
N SER A 33 0.21 -6.87 -8.26
CA SER A 33 -0.95 -6.00 -8.48
C SER A 33 -0.92 -4.76 -7.57
N LEU A 34 -0.54 -4.94 -6.31
CA LEU A 34 -0.37 -3.84 -5.36
C LEU A 34 0.77 -2.89 -5.79
N CYS A 35 1.92 -3.41 -6.22
CA CYS A 35 3.00 -2.59 -6.73
C CYS A 35 2.60 -1.83 -8.02
N THR A 36 1.84 -2.47 -8.90
CA THR A 36 1.30 -1.82 -10.10
C THR A 36 0.36 -0.69 -9.71
N PHE A 37 -0.54 -0.89 -8.74
CA PHE A 37 -1.41 0.15 -8.22
C PHE A 37 -0.63 1.32 -7.61
N ILE A 38 0.39 1.04 -6.80
CA ILE A 38 1.25 2.06 -6.17
C ILE A 38 1.98 2.89 -7.23
N ASN A 39 2.52 2.28 -8.28
CA ASN A 39 3.31 2.99 -9.30
C ASN A 39 2.48 3.67 -10.39
N SER A 40 1.27 3.17 -10.68
CA SER A 40 0.45 3.72 -11.76
C SER A 40 -0.63 4.68 -11.25
N VAL A 41 -1.32 4.33 -10.17
CA VAL A 41 -2.53 5.05 -9.74
C VAL A 41 -2.19 6.16 -8.73
N ILE A 42 -1.34 5.87 -7.74
CA ILE A 42 -1.03 6.85 -6.69
C ILE A 42 -0.41 8.14 -7.26
N PRO A 43 0.55 8.12 -8.22
CA PRO A 43 1.12 9.35 -8.76
C PRO A 43 0.10 10.23 -9.46
N ILE A 44 -0.87 9.62 -10.16
CA ILE A 44 -1.96 10.35 -10.82
C ILE A 44 -2.81 11.06 -9.77
N ILE A 45 -3.18 10.36 -8.68
CA ILE A 45 -3.98 10.94 -7.59
C ILE A 45 -3.20 12.06 -6.89
N VAL A 46 -1.91 11.87 -6.62
CA VAL A 46 -1.04 12.89 -6.01
C VAL A 46 -1.02 14.16 -6.86
N MET A 47 -0.87 14.03 -8.18
CA MET A 47 -0.88 15.18 -9.09
C MET A 47 -2.23 15.89 -9.09
N LEU A 48 -3.34 15.15 -9.10
CA LEU A 48 -4.68 15.72 -9.00
C LEU A 48 -4.89 16.44 -7.66
N MET A 49 -4.38 15.91 -6.55
CA MET A 49 -4.45 16.55 -5.24
C MET A 49 -3.59 17.81 -5.16
N LEU A 50 -2.41 17.84 -5.78
CA LEU A 50 -1.57 19.05 -5.83
C LEU A 50 -2.24 20.16 -6.64
N VAL A 51 -2.75 19.83 -7.83
CA VAL A 51 -3.46 20.79 -8.69
C VAL A 51 -4.76 21.24 -8.01
N GLY A 52 -5.50 20.31 -7.41
CA GLY A 52 -6.71 20.58 -6.63
C GLY A 52 -6.44 21.51 -5.44
N ALA A 53 -5.36 21.29 -4.69
CA ALA A 53 -4.97 22.15 -3.57
C ALA A 53 -4.68 23.58 -4.05
N GLY A 54 -3.95 23.73 -5.17
CA GLY A 54 -3.68 25.03 -5.77
C GLY A 54 -4.96 25.74 -6.24
N ALA A 55 -5.85 25.03 -6.92
CA ALA A 55 -7.13 25.56 -7.38
C ALA A 55 -8.05 25.96 -6.23
N VAL A 56 -8.15 25.15 -5.18
CA VAL A 56 -8.97 25.44 -3.99
C VAL A 56 -8.39 26.59 -3.20
N TYR A 57 -7.06 26.68 -3.06
CA TYR A 57 -6.42 27.82 -2.41
C TYR A 57 -6.70 29.13 -3.17
N ALA A 58 -6.47 29.13 -4.49
CA ALA A 58 -6.70 30.30 -5.34
C ALA A 58 -8.18 30.70 -5.39
N GLY A 59 -9.08 29.73 -5.55
CA GLY A 59 -10.53 29.94 -5.53
C GLY A 59 -11.02 30.45 -4.17
N GLY A 60 -10.42 29.98 -3.08
CA GLY A 60 -10.70 30.45 -1.73
C GLY A 60 -10.34 31.92 -1.50
N GLN A 61 -9.34 32.46 -2.22
CA GLN A 61 -8.99 33.90 -2.14
C GLN A 61 -10.06 34.80 -2.77
N MET A 62 -10.84 34.28 -3.72
CA MET A 62 -11.90 35.03 -4.39
C MET A 62 -13.23 35.03 -3.62
N MET A 63 -13.33 34.24 -2.55
CA MET A 63 -14.54 34.10 -1.74
C MET A 63 -14.44 34.85 -0.41
N GLY A 64 -15.60 35.06 0.24
CA GLY A 64 -15.70 35.75 1.52
C GLY A 64 -14.91 35.07 2.66
N ALA A 65 -14.71 35.78 3.76
CA ALA A 65 -13.82 35.39 4.86
C ALA A 65 -14.11 33.97 5.43
N GLU A 66 -15.38 33.59 5.53
CA GLU A 66 -15.80 32.29 6.04
C GLU A 66 -15.46 31.14 5.08
N THR A 67 -15.64 31.37 3.77
CA THR A 67 -15.35 30.40 2.73
C THR A 67 -13.85 30.29 2.45
N ARG A 68 -13.12 31.40 2.56
CA ARG A 68 -11.65 31.43 2.50
C ARG A 68 -11.00 30.58 3.58
N ALA A 69 -11.51 30.68 4.81
CA ALA A 69 -11.02 29.88 5.93
C ALA A 69 -11.24 28.37 5.69
N ARG A 70 -12.41 27.98 5.21
CA ARG A 70 -12.70 26.58 4.87
C ARG A 70 -11.88 26.09 3.67
N ALA A 71 -11.74 26.89 2.62
CA ALA A 71 -10.93 26.56 1.45
C ALA A 71 -9.46 26.28 1.83
N ASN A 72 -8.88 27.08 2.74
CA ASN A 72 -7.52 26.83 3.23
C ASN A 72 -7.39 25.49 3.98
N VAL A 73 -8.40 25.09 4.76
CA VAL A 73 -8.39 23.78 5.43
C VAL A 73 -8.43 22.64 4.41
N TRP A 74 -9.18 22.80 3.32
CA TRP A 74 -9.29 21.77 2.28
C TRP A 74 -8.02 21.72 1.42
N ALA A 75 -7.42 22.86 1.10
CA ALA A 75 -6.16 22.91 0.38
C ALA A 75 -5.02 22.27 1.18
N THR A 76 -4.97 22.51 2.50
CA THR A 76 -3.95 21.90 3.37
C THR A 76 -4.14 20.39 3.53
N SER A 77 -5.37 19.90 3.66
CA SER A 77 -5.63 18.45 3.71
C SER A 77 -5.32 17.75 2.39
N MET A 78 -5.55 18.40 1.24
CA MET A 78 -5.13 17.89 -0.07
C MET A 78 -3.60 17.86 -0.20
N LEU A 79 -2.91 18.89 0.28
CA LEU A 79 -1.46 18.97 0.23
C LEU A 79 -0.79 17.92 1.14
N THR A 80 -1.32 17.69 2.34
CA THR A 80 -0.81 16.62 3.21
C THR A 80 -1.08 15.24 2.64
N GLY A 81 -2.26 15.00 2.06
CA GLY A 81 -2.57 13.76 1.34
C GLY A 81 -1.61 13.50 0.17
N ALA A 82 -1.30 14.53 -0.61
CA ALA A 82 -0.32 14.46 -1.69
C ALA A 82 1.09 14.13 -1.20
N LEU A 83 1.55 14.79 -0.12
CA LEU A 83 2.85 14.51 0.50
C LEU A 83 2.95 13.06 0.98
N ILE A 84 1.91 12.55 1.65
CA ILE A 84 1.88 11.15 2.10
C ILE A 84 1.93 10.20 0.90
N GLY A 85 1.18 10.48 -0.17
CA GLY A 85 1.21 9.69 -1.39
C GLY A 85 2.60 9.63 -2.04
N ILE A 86 3.34 10.75 -2.06
CA ILE A 86 4.72 10.80 -2.56
C ILE A 86 5.63 9.90 -1.70
N VAL A 87 5.52 9.99 -0.38
CA VAL A 87 6.30 9.16 0.54
C VAL A 87 6.00 7.67 0.33
N ILE A 88 4.73 7.31 0.16
CA ILE A 88 4.33 5.93 -0.10
C ILE A 88 4.97 5.40 -1.39
N VAL A 89 4.90 6.14 -2.49
CA VAL A 89 5.50 5.70 -3.77
C VAL A 89 7.01 5.54 -3.66
N ALA A 90 7.69 6.43 -2.91
CA ALA A 90 9.14 6.37 -2.75
C ALA A 90 9.61 5.22 -1.85
N VAL A 91 8.89 4.95 -0.76
CA VAL A 91 9.37 4.05 0.32
C VAL A 91 8.78 2.64 0.23
N ALA A 92 7.51 2.50 -0.19
CA ALA A 92 6.82 1.22 -0.25
C ALA A 92 7.54 0.13 -1.05
N PRO A 93 8.06 0.37 -2.28
CA PRO A 93 8.76 -0.68 -3.03
C PRO A 93 10.06 -1.13 -2.34
N GLY A 94 10.75 -0.22 -1.64
CA GLY A 94 11.95 -0.55 -0.87
C GLY A 94 11.66 -1.46 0.32
N ILE A 95 10.61 -1.16 1.09
CA ILE A 95 10.18 -2.00 2.22
C ILE A 95 9.76 -3.39 1.72
N LEU A 96 8.95 -3.44 0.66
CA LEU A 96 8.49 -4.70 0.08
C LEU A 96 9.64 -5.56 -0.45
N GLY A 97 10.65 -4.94 -1.06
CA GLY A 97 11.88 -5.64 -1.49
C GLY A 97 12.65 -6.27 -0.34
N GLN A 98 12.75 -5.58 0.81
CA GLN A 98 13.45 -6.09 1.99
C GLN A 98 12.67 -7.22 2.69
N MET A 99 11.34 -7.14 2.73
CA MET A 99 10.50 -8.14 3.41
C MET A 99 10.40 -9.47 2.64
N TYR A 100 10.39 -9.43 1.30
CA TYR A 100 10.14 -10.62 0.46
C TYR A 100 11.39 -11.14 -0.27
N GLY A 101 12.51 -10.42 -0.24
CA GLY A 101 13.81 -10.87 -0.75
C GLY A 101 13.90 -10.98 -2.29
N THR A 102 15.12 -11.18 -2.80
CA THR A 102 15.45 -11.21 -4.24
C THR A 102 15.08 -12.52 -4.96
N GLY A 103 14.53 -13.52 -4.26
CA GLY A 103 14.20 -14.85 -4.80
C GLY A 103 12.83 -14.96 -5.48
N TRP A 104 12.02 -13.92 -5.38
CA TRP A 104 10.70 -13.81 -6.00
C TRP A 104 10.77 -12.64 -6.95
N GLY A 105 10.48 -12.85 -8.23
CA GLY A 105 10.62 -11.82 -9.28
C GLY A 105 10.17 -10.47 -8.77
N THR A 106 11.07 -9.48 -8.84
CA THR A 106 10.94 -8.11 -8.33
C THR A 106 9.47 -7.69 -8.22
N PRO A 107 8.85 -7.75 -7.02
CA PRO A 107 7.40 -7.56 -6.92
C PRO A 107 6.95 -6.20 -7.44
N CYS A 108 7.85 -5.21 -7.41
CA CYS A 108 7.64 -3.89 -7.98
C CYS A 108 8.53 -3.57 -9.22
N GLY A 109 9.15 -4.55 -9.88
CA GLY A 109 9.88 -4.35 -11.13
C GLY A 109 11.08 -3.39 -11.09
N ILE A 110 11.62 -3.10 -9.89
CA ILE A 110 12.86 -2.33 -9.73
C ILE A 110 14.06 -3.25 -9.95
N SER A 111 14.48 -3.38 -11.21
CA SER A 111 15.86 -3.73 -11.58
C SER A 111 16.69 -2.46 -11.71
#